data_AF-A0AAU2QIW6-F1
#
_entry.id   AF-A0AAU2QIW6-F1
#
_cell.length_a   1.000
_cell.length_b   1.000
_cell.length_c   1.000
_cell.angle_alpha   90.00
_cell.angle_beta   90.00
_cell.angle_gamma   90.00
#
_symmetry.space_group_name_H-M   'P 1'
#
loop_
_entity.id
_entity.type
_entity.pdbx_description
1 polymer ?
#
loop_
_entity_poly.entity_id
_entity_poly.type
_entity_poly.pdbx_seq_one_letter_code
_entity_poly.pdbx_strand_id
1 'polypeptide(L)'
;MGSRIIAGWVPDYPVVAVGAQRAEPVAVVHRNEVVACSESARTAGVRRRMRVRAAQARCAELRVVERDLTAEFRLFEPVVRHVEGTVMPRLEVIRPGLLAAPARGPSRYWGGEPQLVDRLIATLADVGLPARGGIADSVFTAALAARAGQLVPSGADAAWLAPFPVGVLGAPRLVELLERLGIRTVGAFAALPENKVLARFGA
;
A
#
# COMPACT_ATOMS: atom_id res chain seq x y z
N MET A 1 4.37 17.25 20.16
CA MET A 1 3.84 17.56 18.80
C MET A 1 4.09 16.32 17.94
N GLY A 2 3.06 15.54 17.58
CA GLY A 2 3.23 14.21 16.95
C GLY A 2 3.76 14.25 15.51
N SER A 3 4.50 13.22 15.08
CA SER A 3 4.92 13.06 13.68
C SER A 3 3.71 13.14 12.74
N ARG A 4 3.86 13.69 11.54
CA ARG A 4 2.86 13.60 10.46
C ARG A 4 3.54 13.04 9.23
N ILE A 5 2.97 11.98 8.70
CA ILE A 5 3.49 11.23 7.56
C ILE A 5 2.44 11.26 6.46
N ILE A 6 2.86 11.67 5.27
CA ILE A 6 2.09 11.46 4.04
C ILE A 6 2.57 10.19 3.37
N ALA A 7 1.64 9.46 2.75
CA ALA A 7 1.96 8.34 1.87
C ALA A 7 1.22 8.48 0.54
N GLY A 8 1.90 8.10 -0.54
CA GLY A 8 1.35 7.99 -1.89
C GLY A 8 1.36 6.55 -2.36
N TRP A 9 0.23 6.05 -2.84
CA TRP A 9 0.07 4.67 -3.29
C TRP A 9 -0.44 4.63 -4.73
N VAL A 10 0.33 3.98 -5.61
CA VAL A 10 -0.07 3.63 -6.98
C VAL A 10 -0.66 2.21 -6.95
N PRO A 11 -1.98 2.04 -7.22
CA PRO A 11 -2.61 0.74 -7.29
C PRO A 11 -1.98 -0.12 -8.39
N ASP A 12 -1.85 -1.42 -8.11
CA ASP A 12 -1.40 -2.43 -9.09
C ASP A 12 -0.09 -2.06 -9.82
N TYR A 13 0.81 -1.30 -9.19
CA TYR A 13 2.08 -0.88 -9.77
C TYR A 13 2.90 -1.99 -10.47
N PRO A 14 2.95 -3.25 -9.98
CA PRO A 14 3.62 -4.31 -10.74
C PRO A 14 3.04 -4.52 -12.16
N VAL A 15 1.73 -4.32 -12.35
CA VAL A 15 1.08 -4.39 -13.68
C VAL A 15 1.51 -3.21 -14.56
N VAL A 16 1.67 -2.03 -13.96
CA VAL A 16 2.20 -0.85 -14.67
C VAL A 16 3.66 -1.07 -15.08
N ALA A 17 4.47 -1.65 -14.19
CA ALA A 17 5.88 -1.92 -14.44
C ALA A 17 6.13 -2.92 -15.58
N VAL A 18 5.18 -3.83 -15.86
CA VAL A 18 5.26 -4.74 -17.02
C VAL A 18 4.70 -4.13 -18.30
N GLY A 19 4.32 -2.86 -18.30
CA GLY A 19 3.87 -2.12 -19.49
C GLY A 19 2.57 -2.64 -20.09
N ALA A 20 1.70 -3.26 -19.29
CA ALA A 20 0.43 -3.81 -19.76
C ALA A 20 -0.49 -2.71 -20.31
N GLN A 21 -1.08 -2.93 -21.47
CA GLN A 21 -2.13 -2.06 -21.99
C GLN A 21 -3.41 -2.24 -21.16
N ARG A 22 -4.26 -1.19 -21.09
CA ARG A 22 -5.45 -1.20 -20.22
C ARG A 22 -6.42 -2.35 -20.51
N ALA A 23 -6.58 -2.72 -21.79
CA ALA A 23 -7.46 -3.81 -22.21
C ALA A 23 -6.85 -5.20 -22.00
N GLU A 24 -5.54 -5.29 -21.79
CA GLU A 24 -4.83 -6.56 -21.73
C GLU A 24 -5.00 -7.23 -20.34
N PRO A 25 -5.54 -8.46 -20.27
CA PRO A 25 -5.65 -9.17 -19.01
C PRO A 25 -4.28 -9.70 -18.59
N VAL A 26 -3.72 -9.09 -17.54
CA VAL A 26 -2.38 -9.41 -17.04
C VAL A 26 -2.45 -9.70 -15.54
N ALA A 27 -1.74 -10.74 -15.12
CA ALA A 27 -1.46 -11.01 -13.72
C ALA A 27 0.05 -11.06 -13.49
N VAL A 28 0.53 -10.23 -12.58
CA VAL A 28 1.89 -10.36 -12.05
C VAL A 28 1.84 -11.33 -10.88
N VAL A 29 2.74 -12.31 -10.88
CA VAL A 29 2.74 -13.42 -9.93
C VAL A 29 4.06 -13.52 -9.18
N HIS A 30 4.02 -14.07 -7.98
CA HIS A 30 5.19 -14.43 -7.21
C HIS A 30 4.92 -15.74 -6.49
N ARG A 31 5.83 -16.72 -6.57
CA ARG A 31 5.67 -18.04 -5.92
C ARG A 31 4.33 -18.70 -6.26
N ASN A 32 3.96 -18.67 -7.53
CA ASN A 32 2.72 -19.27 -8.06
C ASN A 32 1.41 -18.65 -7.49
N GLU A 33 1.46 -17.38 -7.08
CA GLU A 33 0.32 -16.62 -6.56
C GLU A 33 0.25 -15.22 -7.18
N VAL A 34 -0.95 -14.75 -7.52
CA VAL A 34 -1.19 -13.41 -8.08
C VAL A 34 -0.91 -12.33 -7.05
N VAL A 35 0.08 -11.46 -7.31
CA VAL A 35 0.40 -10.32 -6.46
C VAL A 35 -0.30 -9.04 -6.90
N ALA A 36 -0.56 -8.88 -8.19
CA ALA A 36 -1.29 -7.76 -8.81
C ALA A 36 -1.94 -8.23 -10.11
N CYS A 37 -3.04 -7.61 -10.52
CA CYS A 37 -3.73 -7.93 -11.77
C CYS A 37 -4.33 -6.66 -12.40
N SER A 38 -4.37 -6.62 -13.73
CA SER A 38 -4.95 -5.51 -14.49
C SER A 38 -6.44 -5.37 -14.24
N GLU A 39 -6.99 -4.21 -14.60
CA GLU A 39 -8.43 -3.94 -14.51
C GLU A 39 -9.25 -4.96 -15.32
N SER A 40 -8.83 -5.27 -16.56
CA SER A 40 -9.47 -6.29 -17.41
C SER A 40 -9.41 -7.70 -16.80
N ALA A 41 -8.25 -8.12 -16.26
CA ALA A 41 -8.15 -9.40 -15.55
C ALA A 41 -9.08 -9.45 -14.33
N ARG A 42 -9.23 -8.32 -13.61
CA ARG A 42 -10.15 -8.21 -12.48
C ARG A 42 -11.60 -8.31 -12.91
N THR A 43 -11.98 -7.71 -14.03
CA THR A 43 -13.32 -7.86 -14.61
C THR A 43 -13.63 -9.33 -14.95
N ALA A 44 -12.65 -10.08 -15.44
CA ALA A 44 -12.76 -11.52 -15.68
C ALA A 44 -12.76 -12.38 -14.39
N GLY A 45 -12.62 -11.77 -13.21
CA GLY A 45 -12.70 -12.48 -11.93
C GLY A 45 -11.36 -12.85 -11.30
N VAL A 46 -10.22 -12.47 -11.91
CA VAL A 46 -8.90 -12.64 -11.29
C VAL A 46 -8.77 -11.73 -10.07
N ARG A 47 -8.22 -12.24 -8.97
CA ARG A 47 -7.96 -11.47 -7.75
C ARG A 47 -6.56 -11.76 -7.23
N ARG A 48 -6.02 -10.82 -6.44
CA ARG A 48 -4.79 -11.04 -5.66
C ARG A 48 -4.96 -12.27 -4.76
N ARG A 49 -3.86 -12.96 -4.49
CA ARG A 49 -3.78 -14.21 -3.74
C ARG A 49 -4.38 -15.45 -4.41
N MET A 50 -4.90 -15.33 -5.64
CA MET A 50 -5.27 -16.51 -6.41
C MET A 50 -4.01 -17.28 -6.85
N ARG A 51 -4.08 -18.62 -6.81
CA ARG A 51 -3.10 -19.47 -7.51
C ARG A 51 -3.19 -19.25 -9.01
N VAL A 52 -2.06 -19.35 -9.72
CA VAL A 52 -2.01 -19.11 -11.18
C VAL A 52 -3.04 -19.93 -11.94
N ARG A 53 -3.14 -21.23 -11.63
CA ARG A 53 -4.14 -22.12 -12.26
C ARG A 53 -5.58 -21.64 -12.06
N ALA A 54 -5.91 -21.16 -10.86
CA ALA A 54 -7.25 -20.64 -10.57
C ALA A 54 -7.50 -19.32 -11.30
N ALA A 55 -6.50 -18.45 -11.43
CA ALA A 55 -6.60 -17.22 -12.19
C ALA A 55 -6.82 -17.48 -13.70
N GLN A 56 -6.05 -18.42 -14.29
CA GLN A 56 -6.20 -18.81 -15.70
C GLN A 56 -7.54 -19.50 -15.98
N ALA A 57 -8.09 -20.24 -15.00
CA ALA A 57 -9.43 -20.80 -15.12
C ALA A 57 -10.54 -19.72 -15.15
N ARG A 58 -10.25 -18.49 -14.69
CA ARG A 58 -11.19 -17.34 -14.78
C ARG A 58 -11.03 -16.55 -16.08
N CYS A 59 -9.84 -16.56 -16.66
CA CYS A 59 -9.49 -15.77 -17.84
C CYS A 59 -8.46 -16.58 -18.66
N ALA A 60 -8.91 -17.19 -19.74
CA ALA A 60 -8.09 -18.13 -20.52
C ALA A 60 -6.95 -17.40 -21.26
N GLU A 61 -7.20 -16.16 -21.64
CA GLU A 61 -6.30 -15.22 -22.31
C GLU A 61 -5.36 -14.47 -21.34
N LEU A 62 -5.38 -14.82 -20.04
CA LEU A 62 -4.58 -14.15 -19.01
C LEU A 62 -3.08 -14.29 -19.27
N ARG A 63 -2.39 -13.18 -19.53
CA ARG A 63 -0.93 -13.13 -19.56
C ARG A 63 -0.39 -13.15 -18.12
N VAL A 64 0.42 -14.16 -17.82
CA VAL A 64 1.05 -14.33 -16.51
C VAL A 64 2.52 -13.89 -16.60
N VAL A 65 2.94 -13.00 -15.71
CA VAL A 65 4.31 -12.48 -15.65
C VAL A 65 4.89 -12.68 -14.26
N GLU A 66 6.05 -13.31 -14.16
CA GLU A 66 6.75 -13.43 -12.87
C GLU A 66 7.26 -12.05 -12.43
N ARG A 67 7.13 -11.77 -11.12
CA ARG A 67 7.50 -10.47 -10.57
C ARG A 67 9.00 -10.22 -10.63
N ASP A 68 9.40 -9.16 -11.32
CA ASP A 68 10.75 -8.60 -11.28
C ASP A 68 10.78 -7.32 -10.43
N LEU A 69 11.12 -7.47 -9.15
CA LEU A 69 11.26 -6.35 -8.22
C LEU A 69 12.34 -5.35 -8.64
N THR A 70 13.42 -5.81 -9.25
CA THR A 70 14.52 -4.95 -9.67
C THR A 70 14.08 -4.05 -10.81
N ALA A 71 13.33 -4.59 -11.78
CA ALA A 71 12.70 -3.78 -12.84
C ALA A 71 11.68 -2.79 -12.28
N GLU A 72 10.81 -3.22 -11.34
CA GLU A 72 9.86 -2.33 -10.66
C GLU A 72 10.57 -1.13 -10.01
N PHE A 73 11.67 -1.36 -9.28
CA PHE A 73 12.44 -0.28 -8.65
C PHE A 73 13.07 0.67 -9.67
N ARG A 74 13.73 0.14 -10.71
CA ARG A 74 14.35 0.95 -11.77
C ARG A 74 13.33 1.87 -12.47
N LEU A 75 12.11 1.38 -12.68
CA LEU A 75 11.03 2.18 -13.28
C LEU A 75 10.44 3.21 -12.31
N PHE A 76 10.46 2.94 -11.01
CA PHE A 76 9.91 3.84 -10.00
C PHE A 76 10.89 4.95 -9.59
N GLU A 77 12.19 4.71 -9.70
CA GLU A 77 13.21 5.66 -9.26
C GLU A 77 13.12 7.06 -9.91
N PRO A 78 12.90 7.22 -11.23
CA PRO A 78 12.71 8.53 -11.83
C PRO A 78 11.47 9.26 -11.32
N VAL A 79 10.41 8.51 -11.01
CA VAL A 79 9.16 9.05 -10.44
C VAL A 79 9.43 9.63 -9.06
N VAL A 80 10.15 8.90 -8.21
CA VAL A 80 10.53 9.36 -6.87
C VAL A 80 11.34 10.65 -6.97
N ARG A 81 12.34 10.70 -7.84
CA ARG A 81 13.14 11.91 -8.08
C ARG A 81 12.29 13.10 -8.56
N HIS A 82 11.31 12.84 -9.42
CA HIS A 82 10.38 13.87 -9.89
C HIS A 82 9.53 14.43 -8.73
N VAL A 83 8.93 13.56 -7.91
CA VAL A 83 8.15 14.00 -6.74
C VAL A 83 9.04 14.74 -5.72
N GLU A 84 10.28 14.29 -5.51
CA GLU A 84 11.24 14.97 -4.62
C GLU A 84 11.57 16.39 -5.08
N GLY A 85 11.76 16.58 -6.39
CA GLY A 85 12.08 17.87 -6.98
C GLY A 85 10.89 18.84 -7.11
N THR A 86 9.65 18.35 -7.00
CA THR A 86 8.46 19.15 -7.34
C THR A 86 7.47 19.32 -6.18
N VAL A 87 7.37 18.34 -5.28
CA VAL A 87 6.34 18.33 -4.22
C VAL A 87 6.97 18.44 -2.83
N MET A 88 7.89 17.52 -2.51
CA MET A 88 8.47 17.44 -1.17
C MET A 88 9.77 16.63 -1.11
N PRO A 89 10.76 17.05 -0.31
CA PRO A 89 12.01 16.29 -0.15
C PRO A 89 11.85 15.10 0.81
N ARG A 90 12.87 14.22 0.85
CA ARG A 90 13.02 13.11 1.80
C ARG A 90 11.95 12.04 1.64
N LEU A 91 11.70 11.62 0.41
CA LEU A 91 10.81 10.50 0.14
C LEU A 91 11.48 9.19 0.54
N GLU A 92 10.72 8.33 1.21
CA GLU A 92 11.09 6.95 1.48
C GLU A 92 10.24 6.03 0.62
N VAL A 93 10.88 5.15 -0.15
CA VAL A 93 10.20 4.12 -0.93
C VAL A 93 9.99 2.89 -0.05
N ILE A 94 8.77 2.72 0.47
CA ILE A 94 8.40 1.51 1.24
C ILE A 94 8.45 0.28 0.32
N ARG A 95 7.97 0.43 -0.92
CA ARG A 95 8.09 -0.53 -2.02
C ARG A 95 7.75 0.18 -3.33
N PRO A 96 8.05 -0.38 -4.51
CA PRO A 96 7.61 0.20 -5.77
C PRO A 96 6.10 0.45 -5.79
N GLY A 97 5.71 1.67 -6.17
CA GLY A 97 4.33 2.16 -6.12
C GLY A 97 3.79 2.52 -4.72
N LEU A 98 4.63 2.59 -3.69
CA LEU A 98 4.25 3.11 -2.36
C LEU A 98 5.41 3.89 -1.74
N LEU A 99 5.19 5.18 -1.56
CA LEU A 99 6.16 6.11 -0.94
C LEU A 99 5.56 6.74 0.31
N ALA A 100 6.42 7.20 1.22
CA ALA A 100 6.04 7.98 2.39
C ALA A 100 7.07 9.07 2.70
N ALA A 101 6.65 10.13 3.38
CA ALA A 101 7.55 11.19 3.83
C ALA A 101 6.96 12.03 4.98
N PRO A 102 7.80 12.77 5.73
CA PRO A 102 7.33 13.74 6.71
C PRO A 102 6.48 14.85 6.06
N ALA A 103 5.22 14.96 6.45
CA ALA A 103 4.26 15.89 5.84
C ALA A 103 4.38 17.32 6.39
N ARG A 104 4.82 17.51 7.65
CA ARG A 104 4.71 18.79 8.38
C ARG A 104 5.23 20.02 7.62
N GLY A 105 6.45 19.94 7.06
CA GLY A 105 7.06 21.06 6.34
C GLY A 105 6.32 21.36 5.03
N PRO A 106 6.20 20.37 4.13
CA PRO A 106 5.47 20.52 2.88
C PRO A 106 4.01 20.92 3.04
N SER A 107 3.30 20.43 4.07
CA SER A 107 1.92 20.85 4.36
C SER A 107 1.84 22.35 4.67
N ARG A 108 2.81 22.92 5.38
CA ARG A 108 2.84 24.38 5.61
C ARG A 108 3.09 25.15 4.32
N TYR A 109 3.95 24.63 3.44
CA TYR A 109 4.26 25.27 2.16
C TYR A 109 3.07 25.24 1.19
N TRP A 110 2.39 24.11 1.06
CA TRP A 110 1.28 23.92 0.13
C TRP A 110 -0.08 24.41 0.66
N GLY A 111 -0.14 24.93 1.89
CA GLY A 111 -1.36 25.49 2.47
C GLY A 111 -2.24 24.50 3.22
N GLY A 112 -1.75 23.30 3.50
CA GLY A 112 -2.42 22.31 4.33
C GLY A 112 -2.09 20.86 3.94
N GLU A 113 -2.55 19.94 4.79
CA GLU A 113 -2.48 18.51 4.52
C GLU A 113 -3.30 18.09 3.28
N PRO A 114 -4.54 18.56 3.06
CA PRO A 114 -5.30 18.24 1.85
C PRO A 114 -4.58 18.70 0.58
N GLN A 115 -4.08 19.94 0.55
CA GLN A 115 -3.39 20.50 -0.61
C GLN A 115 -2.10 19.76 -0.93
N LEU A 116 -1.34 19.35 0.09
CA LEU A 116 -0.15 18.51 -0.12
C LEU A 116 -0.53 17.15 -0.74
N VAL A 117 -1.62 16.52 -0.28
CA VAL A 117 -2.11 15.25 -0.84
C VAL A 117 -2.53 15.43 -2.30
N ASP A 118 -3.30 16.47 -2.60
CA ASP A 118 -3.74 16.77 -3.97
C ASP A 118 -2.55 17.00 -4.90
N ARG A 119 -1.53 17.73 -4.43
CA ARG A 119 -0.28 17.94 -5.19
C ARG A 119 0.46 16.64 -5.44
N LEU A 120 0.61 15.79 -4.42
CA LEU A 120 1.25 14.48 -4.59
C LEU A 120 0.50 13.61 -5.61
N ILE A 121 -0.83 13.55 -5.53
CA ILE A 121 -1.65 12.76 -6.45
C ILE A 121 -1.55 13.32 -7.87
N ALA A 122 -1.64 14.64 -8.04
CA ALA A 122 -1.54 15.30 -9.33
C ALA A 122 -0.17 15.03 -9.99
N THR A 123 0.94 15.23 -9.26
CA THR A 123 2.28 14.98 -9.78
C THR A 123 2.50 13.52 -10.20
N LEU A 124 1.94 12.56 -9.46
CA LEU A 124 2.00 11.15 -9.87
C LEU A 124 1.13 10.88 -11.11
N ALA A 125 -0.03 11.52 -11.20
CA ALA A 125 -0.91 11.40 -12.37
C ALA A 125 -0.28 11.99 -13.64
N ASP A 126 0.47 13.09 -13.54
CA ASP A 126 1.16 13.75 -14.66
C ASP A 126 2.20 12.84 -15.34
N VAL A 127 2.78 11.89 -14.59
CA VAL A 127 3.69 10.87 -15.12
C VAL A 127 2.98 9.54 -15.44
N GLY A 128 1.65 9.55 -15.55
CA GLY A 128 0.84 8.40 -15.94
C GLY A 128 0.61 7.38 -14.81
N LEU A 129 0.84 7.76 -13.54
CA LEU A 129 0.67 6.89 -12.38
C LEU A 129 -0.49 7.38 -11.50
N PRO A 130 -1.75 7.01 -11.81
CA PRO A 130 -2.88 7.38 -10.98
C PRO A 130 -2.68 6.82 -9.56
N ALA A 131 -2.66 7.72 -8.59
CA ALA A 131 -2.33 7.40 -7.21
C ALA A 131 -3.47 7.77 -6.27
N ARG A 132 -3.40 7.25 -5.05
CA ARG A 132 -4.16 7.72 -3.90
C ARG A 132 -3.18 8.18 -2.83
N GLY A 133 -3.54 9.23 -2.10
CA GLY A 133 -2.75 9.77 -1.01
C GLY A 133 -3.46 9.65 0.32
N GLY A 134 -2.68 9.65 1.40
CA GLY A 134 -3.22 9.69 2.76
C GLY A 134 -2.19 10.20 3.74
N ILE A 135 -2.67 10.69 4.89
CA ILE A 135 -1.81 11.24 5.95
C ILE A 135 -2.23 10.64 7.29
N ALA A 136 -1.25 10.28 8.12
CA ALA A 136 -1.44 9.82 9.49
C ALA A 136 -0.23 10.18 10.37
N ASP A 137 -0.22 9.78 11.63
CA ASP A 137 0.90 10.07 12.54
C ASP A 137 2.07 9.08 12.39
N SER A 138 1.82 7.89 11.84
CA SER A 138 2.84 6.87 11.55
C SER A 138 2.86 6.43 10.09
N VAL A 139 4.01 5.90 9.65
CA VAL A 139 4.19 5.37 8.28
C VAL A 139 3.20 4.24 7.98
N PHE A 140 2.97 3.35 8.94
CA PHE A 140 2.04 2.22 8.79
C PHE A 140 0.60 2.70 8.57
N THR A 141 0.10 3.59 9.44
CA THR A 141 -1.24 4.14 9.29
C THR A 141 -1.36 4.98 8.02
N ALA A 142 -0.36 5.79 7.68
CA ALA A 142 -0.38 6.62 6.47
C ALA A 142 -0.45 5.75 5.20
N ALA A 143 0.30 4.64 5.14
CA ALA A 143 0.24 3.71 4.03
C ALA A 143 -1.12 3.03 3.87
N LEU A 144 -1.83 2.74 4.97
CA LEU A 144 -3.21 2.24 4.93
C LEU A 144 -4.20 3.35 4.54
N ALA A 145 -4.04 4.54 5.11
CA ALA A 145 -4.86 5.71 4.81
C ALA A 145 -4.75 6.10 3.33
N ALA A 146 -3.57 5.98 2.72
CA ALA A 146 -3.38 6.20 1.29
C ALA A 146 -4.20 5.24 0.43
N ARG A 147 -4.38 3.97 0.86
CA ARG A 147 -5.26 3.03 0.14
C ARG A 147 -6.73 3.44 0.21
N ALA A 148 -7.14 3.97 1.35
CA ALA A 148 -8.47 4.50 1.57
C ALA A 148 -8.70 5.90 0.97
N GLY A 149 -7.63 6.63 0.61
CA GLY A 149 -7.72 8.02 0.19
C GLY A 149 -8.11 8.95 1.33
N GLN A 150 -7.58 8.72 2.54
CA GLN A 150 -8.02 9.39 3.77
C GLN A 150 -6.91 10.16 4.49
N LEU A 151 -7.31 11.23 5.18
CA LEU A 151 -6.47 11.98 6.10
C LEU A 151 -6.92 11.61 7.52
N VAL A 152 -6.09 10.86 8.24
CA VAL A 152 -6.34 10.49 9.63
C VAL A 152 -5.98 11.69 10.52
N PRO A 153 -6.90 12.19 11.36
CA PRO A 153 -6.61 13.29 12.28
C PRO A 153 -5.41 12.97 13.18
N SER A 154 -4.67 14.00 13.60
CA SER A 154 -3.54 13.78 14.52
C SER A 154 -4.03 13.23 15.86
N GLY A 155 -3.31 12.25 16.42
CA GLY A 155 -3.67 11.49 17.61
C GLY A 155 -4.71 10.39 17.39
N ALA A 156 -5.27 10.26 16.18
CA ALA A 156 -6.36 9.32 15.91
C ALA A 156 -5.92 7.97 15.31
N ASP A 157 -4.61 7.75 15.08
CA ASP A 157 -4.07 6.50 14.49
C ASP A 157 -4.62 5.25 15.18
N ALA A 158 -4.60 5.18 16.52
CA ALA A 158 -5.06 4.01 17.27
C ALA A 158 -6.55 3.74 17.08
N ALA A 159 -7.40 4.78 17.17
CA ALA A 159 -8.84 4.66 16.98
C ALA A 159 -9.19 4.30 15.53
N TRP A 160 -8.47 4.88 14.56
CA TRP A 160 -8.66 4.61 13.14
C TRP A 160 -8.22 3.19 12.76
N LEU A 161 -7.14 2.68 13.36
CA LEU A 161 -6.66 1.31 13.15
C LEU A 161 -7.49 0.25 13.88
N ALA A 162 -8.14 0.59 14.99
CA ALA A 162 -8.87 -0.35 15.83
C ALA A 162 -9.80 -1.34 15.08
N PRO A 163 -10.61 -0.92 14.08
CA PRO A 163 -11.50 -1.83 13.35
C PRO A 163 -10.80 -2.67 12.28
N PHE A 164 -9.54 -2.40 11.94
CA PHE A 164 -8.85 -3.13 10.87
C PHE A 164 -8.61 -4.59 11.26
N PRO A 165 -8.72 -5.53 10.30
CA PRO A 165 -8.42 -6.92 10.56
C PRO A 165 -6.93 -7.11 10.83
N VAL A 166 -6.55 -8.01 11.74
CA VAL A 166 -5.13 -8.28 12.09
C VAL A 166 -4.26 -8.65 10.88
N GLY A 167 -4.88 -9.15 9.80
CA GLY A 167 -4.21 -9.41 8.52
C GLY A 167 -3.49 -8.21 7.90
N VAL A 168 -3.79 -6.97 8.31
CA VAL A 168 -3.06 -5.78 7.83
C VAL A 168 -1.67 -5.63 8.41
N LEU A 169 -1.35 -6.33 9.50
CA LEU A 169 -0.03 -6.30 10.15
C LEU A 169 1.07 -6.95 9.32
N GLY A 170 0.72 -7.70 8.28
CA GLY A 170 1.72 -8.26 7.34
C GLY A 170 2.60 -9.37 7.94
N ALA A 171 2.19 -9.97 9.06
CA ALA A 171 2.90 -11.04 9.75
C ALA A 171 2.05 -12.33 9.75
N PRO A 172 2.09 -13.17 8.69
CA PRO A 172 1.16 -14.28 8.52
C PRO A 172 1.09 -15.24 9.71
N ARG A 173 2.24 -15.61 10.29
CA ARG A 173 2.30 -16.49 11.47
C ARG A 173 1.62 -15.87 12.70
N LEU A 174 1.83 -14.57 12.93
CA LEU A 174 1.18 -13.84 14.01
C LEU A 174 -0.33 -13.77 13.76
N VAL A 175 -0.75 -13.45 12.53
CA VAL A 175 -2.16 -13.36 12.12
C VAL A 175 -2.88 -14.68 12.34
N GLU A 176 -2.32 -15.80 11.87
CA GLU A 176 -2.88 -17.14 12.07
C GLU A 176 -3.06 -17.47 13.55
N LEU A 177 -2.09 -17.11 14.40
CA LEU A 177 -2.17 -17.35 15.84
C LEU A 177 -3.23 -16.44 16.49
N LEU A 178 -3.29 -15.16 16.14
CA LEU A 178 -4.30 -14.22 16.67
C LEU A 178 -5.71 -14.67 16.29
N GLU A 179 -5.92 -15.09 15.04
CA GLU A 179 -7.21 -15.60 14.57
C GLU A 179 -7.66 -16.86 15.31
N ARG A 180 -6.73 -17.79 15.58
CA ARG A 180 -6.99 -18.99 16.41
C ARG A 180 -7.35 -18.65 17.86
N LEU A 181 -6.90 -17.51 18.36
CA LEU A 181 -7.23 -16.99 19.70
C LEU A 181 -8.51 -16.15 19.71
N GLY A 182 -9.20 -16.02 18.57
CA GLY A 182 -10.41 -15.19 18.44
C GLY A 182 -10.13 -13.70 18.29
N ILE A 183 -8.87 -13.29 18.17
CA ILE A 183 -8.45 -11.88 18.05
C ILE A 183 -8.35 -11.54 16.57
N ARG A 184 -9.37 -10.84 16.07
CA ARG A 184 -9.51 -10.57 14.63
C ARG A 184 -9.21 -9.14 14.24
N THR A 185 -9.16 -8.20 15.18
CA THR A 185 -8.93 -6.78 14.91
C THR A 185 -7.66 -6.25 15.56
N VAL A 186 -7.08 -5.22 14.96
CA VAL A 186 -5.89 -4.54 15.48
C VAL A 186 -6.18 -3.94 16.85
N GLY A 187 -7.38 -3.38 17.06
CA GLY A 187 -7.78 -2.84 18.37
C GLY A 187 -7.87 -3.91 19.45
N ALA A 188 -8.42 -5.08 19.13
CA ALA A 188 -8.47 -6.21 20.08
C ALA A 188 -7.07 -6.73 20.42
N PHE A 189 -6.15 -6.74 19.45
CA PHE A 189 -4.76 -7.11 19.69
C PHE A 189 -4.04 -6.06 20.54
N ALA A 190 -4.23 -4.77 20.26
CA ALA A 190 -3.63 -3.66 21.00
C ALA A 190 -4.14 -3.56 22.45
N ALA A 191 -5.33 -4.08 22.74
CA ALA A 191 -5.88 -4.14 24.10
C ALA A 191 -5.27 -5.26 24.97
N LEU A 192 -4.46 -6.16 24.39
CA LEU A 192 -3.81 -7.22 25.17
C LEU A 192 -2.71 -6.65 26.08
N PRO A 193 -2.60 -7.16 27.32
CA PRO A 193 -1.47 -6.85 28.17
C PRO A 193 -0.14 -7.27 27.53
N GLU A 194 0.85 -6.38 27.53
CA GLU A 194 2.16 -6.60 26.90
C GLU A 194 2.85 -7.88 27.40
N ASN A 195 2.75 -8.16 28.71
CA ASN A 195 3.30 -9.39 29.31
C ASN A 195 2.67 -10.68 28.76
N LYS A 196 1.38 -10.65 28.38
CA LYS A 196 0.69 -11.79 27.75
C LYS A 196 1.09 -11.96 26.29
N VAL A 197 1.45 -10.86 25.62
CA VAL A 197 1.99 -10.90 24.26
C VAL A 197 3.40 -11.48 24.30
N LEU A 198 4.31 -10.94 25.11
CA LEU A 198 5.70 -11.40 25.20
C LEU A 198 5.81 -12.88 25.59
N ALA A 199 5.01 -13.33 26.56
CA ALA A 199 5.01 -14.74 27.00
C ALA A 199 4.58 -15.74 25.92
N ARG A 200 3.91 -15.27 24.84
CA ARG A 200 3.31 -16.12 23.82
C ARG A 200 3.93 -15.95 22.44
N PHE A 201 4.50 -14.77 22.16
CA PHE A 201 5.03 -14.41 20.84
C PHE A 201 6.55 -14.17 20.82
N GLY A 202 7.22 -14.09 21.98
CA GLY A 202 8.66 -13.83 22.06
C GLY A 202 9.04 -12.39 21.71
N ALA A 203 10.35 -12.13 21.68
CA ALA A 203 10.95 -10.86 21.25
C ALA A 203 11.38 -10.93 19.78
#